data_AF-A0A2T0XEC9-F1
#
_entry.id   AF-A0A2T0XEC9-F1
#
_cell.length_a   1.000
_cell.length_b   1.000
_cell.length_c   1.000
_cell.angle_alpha   90.00
_cell.angle_beta   90.00
_cell.angle_gamma   90.00
#
_symmetry.space_group_name_H-M   'P 1'
#
loop_
_entity.id
_entity.type
_entity.pdbx_description
1 polymer ?
#
loop_
_entity_poly.entity_id
_entity_poly.type
_entity_poly.pdbx_seq_one_letter_code
_entity_poly.pdbx_strand_id
1 'polypeptide(L)'
;MSTSPRSEMPMTEKEKQSAQVEELLQVWYAWTMRYRPPLDAPRASIYARGSESSDVYDDADEIDARIEAEQARQVDACIDTLSATHKSAVGIHAANRYAGRAVFRNPRLTPEATHTLYLEAKQIIMPLLVKQGLVICNTNA
;
A
#
# COMPACT_ATOMS: atom_id res chain seq x y z
N MET A 1 -9.96 -25.42 -40.27
CA MET A 1 -8.79 -24.56 -39.98
C MET A 1 -8.88 -24.14 -38.53
N SER A 2 -7.80 -24.37 -37.79
CA SER A 2 -7.74 -24.46 -36.32
C SER A 2 -8.05 -23.12 -35.63
N THR A 3 -9.15 -23.02 -34.89
CA THR A 3 -9.30 -22.04 -33.81
C THR A 3 -8.60 -22.62 -32.58
N SER A 4 -7.34 -22.22 -32.42
CA SER A 4 -6.55 -22.50 -31.23
C SER A 4 -7.25 -21.89 -30.00
N PRO A 5 -7.57 -22.66 -28.94
CA PRO A 5 -8.03 -22.07 -27.70
C PRO A 5 -6.85 -21.32 -27.07
N ARG A 6 -6.93 -20.00 -27.12
CA ARG A 6 -6.06 -19.07 -26.38
C ARG A 6 -6.05 -19.52 -24.92
N SER A 7 -4.90 -19.98 -24.46
CA SER A 7 -4.68 -20.44 -23.08
C SER A 7 -4.87 -19.26 -22.13
N GLU A 8 -6.04 -19.15 -21.51
CA GLU A 8 -6.20 -18.45 -20.25
C GLU A 8 -5.47 -19.27 -19.19
N MET A 9 -4.20 -18.95 -18.98
CA MET A 9 -3.45 -19.46 -17.83
C MET A 9 -4.15 -18.93 -16.57
N PRO A 10 -4.67 -19.80 -15.68
CA PRO A 10 -5.26 -19.33 -14.43
C PRO A 10 -4.15 -18.70 -13.59
N MET A 11 -4.19 -17.37 -13.44
CA MET A 11 -3.34 -16.63 -12.51
C MET A 11 -3.47 -17.28 -11.14
N THR A 12 -2.36 -17.76 -10.58
CA THR A 12 -2.37 -18.48 -9.33
C THR A 12 -2.80 -17.54 -8.20
N GLU A 13 -3.45 -18.08 -7.17
CA GLU A 13 -3.96 -17.28 -6.05
C GLU A 13 -2.86 -16.43 -5.38
N LYS A 14 -1.66 -16.99 -5.26
CA LYS A 14 -0.49 -16.29 -4.72
C LYS A 14 -0.10 -15.09 -5.57
N GLU A 15 -0.23 -15.18 -6.89
CA GLU A 15 0.06 -14.07 -7.80
C GLU A 15 -0.98 -12.94 -7.63
N LYS A 16 -2.26 -13.28 -7.44
CA LYS A 16 -3.31 -12.29 -7.16
C LYS A 16 -3.06 -11.54 -5.85
N GLN A 17 -2.78 -12.28 -4.77
CA GLN A 17 -2.47 -11.68 -3.47
C GLN A 17 -1.20 -10.83 -3.54
N SER A 18 -0.18 -11.32 -4.27
CA SER A 18 1.04 -10.57 -4.52
C SER A 18 0.74 -9.25 -5.24
N ALA A 19 -0.12 -9.26 -6.27
CA ALA A 19 -0.52 -8.07 -7.01
C ALA A 19 -1.35 -7.08 -6.16
N GLN A 20 -2.26 -7.57 -5.32
CA GLN A 20 -3.04 -6.74 -4.40
C GLN A 20 -2.14 -6.03 -3.38
N VAL A 21 -1.12 -6.71 -2.86
CA VAL A 21 -0.12 -6.08 -1.99
C VAL A 21 0.65 -4.99 -2.74
N GLU A 22 1.00 -5.19 -4.01
CA GLU A 22 1.68 -4.17 -4.81
C GLU A 22 0.81 -2.91 -4.97
N GLU A 23 -0.48 -3.08 -5.22
CA GLU A 23 -1.45 -1.99 -5.36
C GLU A 23 -1.57 -1.19 -4.05
N LEU A 24 -1.74 -1.89 -2.92
CA LEU A 24 -1.79 -1.28 -1.59
C LEU A 24 -0.51 -0.49 -1.27
N LEU A 25 0.66 -0.99 -1.66
CA LEU A 25 1.93 -0.26 -1.50
C LEU A 25 1.99 1.02 -2.34
N GLN A 26 1.35 1.05 -3.52
CA GLN A 26 1.26 2.28 -4.31
C GLN A 26 0.31 3.30 -3.69
N VAL A 27 -0.85 2.87 -3.19
CA VAL A 27 -1.79 3.74 -2.45
C VAL A 27 -1.10 4.33 -1.22
N TRP A 28 -0.44 3.49 -0.42
CA TRP A 28 0.35 3.93 0.74
C TRP A 28 1.43 4.95 0.36
N TYR A 29 2.21 4.69 -0.70
CA TYR A 29 3.28 5.61 -1.10
C TYR A 29 2.74 6.95 -1.62
N ALA A 30 1.66 6.94 -2.39
CA ALA A 30 1.00 8.16 -2.83
C ALA A 30 0.43 8.96 -1.65
N TRP A 31 -0.14 8.28 -0.66
CA TRP A 31 -0.64 8.88 0.57
C TRP A 31 0.48 9.48 1.42
N THR A 32 1.58 8.77 1.67
CA THR A 32 2.72 9.28 2.46
C THR A 32 3.37 10.51 1.84
N MET A 33 3.42 10.60 0.50
CA MET A 33 3.89 11.79 -0.21
C MET A 33 3.02 13.02 -0.02
N ARG A 34 1.70 12.82 0.16
CA ARG A 34 0.72 13.90 0.42
C ARG A 34 0.55 14.17 1.90
N TYR A 35 0.89 13.21 2.76
CA TYR A 35 0.67 13.27 4.19
C TYR A 35 1.47 14.41 4.79
N ARG A 36 0.75 15.40 5.34
CA ARG A 36 1.31 16.50 6.10
C ARG A 36 0.98 16.26 7.57
N PRO A 37 1.95 15.93 8.42
CA PRO A 37 1.70 15.82 9.85
C PRO A 37 1.11 17.15 10.35
N PRO A 38 0.06 17.12 11.18
CA PRO A 38 -0.45 18.33 11.82
C PRO A 38 0.60 18.81 12.83
N LEU A 39 1.54 19.64 12.36
CA LEU A 39 2.61 20.24 13.17
C LEU A 39 2.11 21.41 14.02
N ASP A 40 0.91 21.93 13.71
CA ASP A 40 0.29 23.05 14.40
C ASP A 40 -0.70 22.61 15.48
N ALA A 41 -0.95 23.53 16.42
CA ALA A 41 -2.09 23.41 17.32
C ALA A 41 -3.38 23.21 16.49
N PRO A 42 -4.27 22.32 16.93
CA PRO A 42 -5.47 21.98 16.19
C PRO A 42 -6.31 23.22 15.89
N ARG A 43 -6.58 23.44 14.60
CA ARG A 43 -7.33 24.62 14.10
C ARG A 43 -8.77 24.67 14.58
N ALA A 44 -9.30 23.54 15.08
CA ALA A 44 -10.64 23.40 15.62
C ALA A 44 -10.59 23.17 17.14
N SER A 45 -11.59 23.72 17.84
CA SER A 45 -11.78 23.46 19.27
C SER A 45 -11.96 21.96 19.53
N ILE A 46 -11.62 21.51 20.74
CA ILE A 46 -11.82 20.10 21.15
C ILE A 46 -13.29 19.64 21.00
N TYR A 47 -14.24 20.56 21.09
CA TYR A 47 -15.68 20.29 21.02
C TYR A 47 -16.24 20.28 19.58
N ALA A 48 -15.52 20.87 18.62
CA ALA A 48 -15.93 20.93 17.22
C ALA A 48 -15.05 20.05 16.31
N ARG A 49 -14.10 19.30 16.87
CA ARG A 49 -13.22 18.41 16.12
C ARG A 49 -14.01 17.19 15.65
N GLY A 50 -14.06 16.99 14.34
CA GLY A 50 -14.91 15.95 13.73
C GLY A 50 -16.37 16.38 13.55
N SER A 51 -16.68 17.66 13.76
CA SER A 51 -17.96 18.22 13.34
C SER A 51 -17.93 18.37 11.82
N GLU A 52 -18.64 17.49 11.12
CA GLU A 52 -18.89 17.58 9.69
C GLU A 52 -20.31 18.13 9.49
N SER A 53 -20.47 19.07 8.56
CA SER A 53 -21.81 19.55 8.19
C SER A 53 -22.59 18.40 7.56
N SER A 54 -23.73 18.03 8.12
CA SER A 54 -24.53 16.88 7.66
C SER A 54 -25.16 17.04 6.26
N ASP A 55 -24.80 18.10 5.54
CA ASP A 55 -25.48 18.60 4.32
C ASP A 55 -24.51 18.70 3.13
N VAL A 56 -23.43 17.92 3.17
CA VAL A 56 -22.54 17.72 2.03
C VAL A 56 -22.83 16.32 1.50
N TYR A 57 -23.37 16.24 0.29
CA TYR A 57 -23.28 15.01 -0.49
C TYR A 57 -21.80 14.82 -0.80
N ASP A 58 -21.08 14.04 0.02
CA ASP A 58 -19.73 13.59 -0.33
C ASP A 58 -19.81 13.05 -1.76
N ASP A 59 -19.03 13.63 -2.66
CA ASP A 59 -18.93 13.09 -4.01
C ASP A 59 -18.22 11.73 -3.95
N ALA A 60 -18.43 10.91 -5.00
CA ALA A 60 -17.83 9.58 -5.03
C ALA A 60 -16.30 9.64 -4.86
N ASP A 61 -15.68 10.69 -5.38
CA ASP A 61 -14.24 10.94 -5.32
C ASP A 61 -13.75 11.22 -3.89
N GLU A 62 -14.52 11.96 -3.07
CA GLU A 62 -14.22 12.24 -1.67
C GLU A 62 -14.34 10.98 -0.80
N ILE A 63 -15.36 10.14 -1.08
CA ILE A 63 -15.52 8.85 -0.42
C ILE A 63 -14.33 7.93 -0.75
N ASP A 64 -13.96 7.83 -2.02
CA ASP A 64 -12.84 7.00 -2.47
C ASP A 64 -11.52 7.49 -1.86
N ALA A 65 -11.27 8.80 -1.84
CA ALA A 65 -10.10 9.38 -1.20
C ALA A 65 -10.03 9.08 0.31
N ARG A 66 -11.19 9.07 1.00
CA ARG A 66 -11.27 8.70 2.43
C ARG A 66 -10.98 7.22 2.64
N ILE A 67 -11.46 6.35 1.76
CA ILE A 67 -11.19 4.89 1.79
C ILE A 67 -9.70 4.63 1.53
N GLU A 68 -9.12 5.23 0.49
CA GLU A 68 -7.70 5.12 0.18
C GLU A 68 -6.82 5.59 1.33
N ALA A 69 -7.19 6.72 1.97
CA ALA A 69 -6.46 7.23 3.12
C ALA A 69 -6.51 6.27 4.32
N GLU A 70 -7.65 5.62 4.57
CA GLU A 70 -7.76 4.64 5.65
C GLU A 70 -6.99 3.36 5.34
N GLN A 71 -7.07 2.85 4.10
CA GLN A 71 -6.24 1.72 3.65
C GLN A 71 -4.75 2.02 3.80
N ALA A 72 -4.32 3.21 3.37
CA ALA A 72 -2.93 3.65 3.51
C ALA A 72 -2.47 3.69 4.98
N ARG A 73 -3.31 4.17 5.91
CA ARG A 73 -2.98 4.15 7.35
C ARG A 73 -2.78 2.73 7.89
N GLN A 74 -3.62 1.79 7.47
CA GLN A 74 -3.50 0.40 7.90
C GLN A 74 -2.24 -0.27 7.32
N VAL A 75 -1.91 0.02 6.06
CA VAL A 75 -0.65 -0.41 5.43
C VAL A 75 0.54 0.20 6.17
N ASP A 76 0.47 1.49 6.51
CA ASP A 76 1.51 2.19 7.26
C ASP A 76 1.77 1.53 8.61
N ALA A 77 0.71 1.21 9.36
CA ALA A 77 0.81 0.47 10.62
C ALA A 77 1.48 -0.91 10.46
N CYS A 78 1.21 -1.62 9.34
CA CYS A 78 1.86 -2.90 9.05
C CYS A 78 3.34 -2.71 8.71
N ILE A 79 3.68 -1.72 7.88
CA ILE A 79 5.07 -1.37 7.56
C ILE A 79 5.82 -0.95 8.83
N ASP A 80 5.14 -0.31 9.79
CA ASP A 80 5.76 0.17 11.00
C ASP A 80 6.33 -0.93 11.90
N THR A 81 5.82 -2.16 11.75
CA THR A 81 6.33 -3.38 12.42
C THR A 81 7.66 -3.89 11.85
N LEU A 82 8.04 -3.47 10.64
CA LEU A 82 9.26 -3.91 9.98
C LEU A 82 10.51 -3.29 10.62
N SER A 83 11.66 -3.97 10.50
CA SER A 83 12.95 -3.34 10.84
C SER A 83 13.25 -2.15 9.91
N ALA A 84 14.12 -1.22 10.35
CA ALA A 84 14.51 -0.06 9.55
C ALA A 84 15.04 -0.40 8.14
N THR A 85 15.82 -1.48 8.01
CA THR A 85 16.35 -1.94 6.71
C THR A 85 15.23 -2.37 5.76
N HIS A 86 14.30 -3.19 6.24
CA HIS A 86 13.13 -3.63 5.48
C HIS A 86 12.23 -2.45 5.08
N LYS A 87 11.97 -1.49 6.00
CA LYS A 87 11.23 -0.25 5.69
C LYS A 87 11.89 0.52 4.55
N SER A 88 13.22 0.67 4.59
CA SER A 88 13.95 1.37 3.53
C SER A 88 13.83 0.68 2.17
N ALA A 89 13.87 -0.66 2.13
CA ALA A 89 13.71 -1.42 0.89
C ALA A 89 12.30 -1.27 0.31
N VAL A 90 11.26 -1.35 1.15
CA VAL A 90 9.86 -1.12 0.74
C VAL A 90 9.68 0.30 0.19
N GLY A 91 10.20 1.32 0.89
CA GLY A 91 10.14 2.70 0.44
C GLY A 91 10.82 2.93 -0.90
N ILE A 92 12.04 2.40 -1.10
CA ILE A 92 12.76 2.51 -2.38
C ILE A 92 12.00 1.80 -3.50
N HIS A 93 11.48 0.61 -3.24
CA HIS A 93 10.69 -0.13 -4.22
C HIS A 93 9.43 0.64 -4.64
N ALA A 94 8.65 1.10 -3.67
CA ALA A 94 7.43 1.85 -3.92
C ALA A 94 7.71 3.18 -4.65
N ALA A 95 8.78 3.88 -4.27
CA ALA A 95 9.23 5.12 -4.90
C ALA A 95 9.62 4.93 -6.38
N ASN A 96 10.37 3.89 -6.68
CA ASN A 96 10.77 3.57 -8.04
C ASN A 96 9.58 3.17 -8.92
N ARG A 97 8.63 2.43 -8.34
CA ARG A 97 7.40 2.04 -9.03
C ARG A 97 6.52 3.25 -9.31
N TYR A 98 6.35 4.15 -8.35
CA TYR A 98 5.61 5.40 -8.51
C TYR A 98 6.25 6.32 -9.58
N ALA A 99 7.59 6.41 -9.59
CA ALA A 99 8.31 7.17 -10.61
C ALA A 99 8.32 6.50 -12.00
N GLY A 100 7.91 5.23 -12.10
CA GLY A 100 8.00 4.41 -13.32
C GLY A 100 9.44 4.12 -13.77
N ARG A 101 10.45 4.42 -12.94
CA ARG A 101 11.88 4.29 -13.24
C ARG A 101 12.68 3.97 -11.98
N ALA A 102 13.78 3.24 -12.11
CA ALA A 102 14.69 2.92 -11.01
C ALA A 102 15.63 4.11 -10.68
N VAL A 103 15.09 5.14 -10.01
CA VAL A 103 15.80 6.38 -9.66
C VAL A 103 16.41 6.29 -8.26
N PHE A 104 15.66 5.75 -7.30
CA PHE A 104 16.04 5.63 -5.91
C PHE A 104 16.84 4.35 -5.68
N ARG A 105 17.96 4.49 -4.96
CA ARG A 105 18.84 3.37 -4.60
C ARG A 105 19.49 3.61 -3.25
N ASN A 106 19.77 2.53 -2.53
CA ASN A 106 20.59 2.59 -1.34
C ASN A 106 22.09 2.53 -1.75
N PRO A 107 22.93 3.52 -1.43
CA PRO A 107 24.35 3.49 -1.81
C PRO A 107 25.14 2.37 -1.13
N ARG A 108 24.64 1.84 -0.01
CA ARG A 108 25.33 0.84 0.82
C ARG A 108 24.99 -0.60 0.44
N LEU A 109 23.97 -0.80 -0.38
CA LEU A 109 23.47 -2.12 -0.78
C LEU A 109 23.45 -2.22 -2.30
N THR A 110 23.69 -3.42 -2.82
CA THR A 110 23.48 -3.67 -4.25
C THR A 110 21.97 -3.62 -4.57
N PRO A 111 21.59 -3.34 -5.83
CA PRO A 111 20.19 -3.38 -6.24
C PRO A 111 19.52 -4.73 -5.96
N GLU A 112 20.26 -5.82 -6.19
CA GLU A 112 19.80 -7.19 -5.93
C GLU A 112 19.54 -7.44 -4.44
N ALA A 113 20.47 -7.05 -3.56
CA ALA A 113 20.29 -7.18 -2.12
C ALA A 113 19.09 -6.35 -1.60
N THR A 114 18.88 -5.17 -2.17
CA THR A 114 17.71 -4.33 -1.84
C THR A 114 16.41 -5.01 -2.26
N HIS A 115 16.40 -5.67 -3.43
CA HIS A 115 15.23 -6.42 -3.90
C HIS A 115 14.96 -7.66 -3.03
N THR A 116 16.00 -8.39 -2.61
CA THR A 116 15.85 -9.51 -1.66
C THR A 116 15.23 -9.06 -0.35
N LEU A 117 15.71 -7.96 0.24
CA LEU A 117 15.14 -7.36 1.45
C LEU A 117 13.69 -6.92 1.25
N TYR A 118 13.33 -6.43 0.06
CA TYR A 118 11.95 -6.11 -0.28
C TYR A 118 11.06 -7.36 -0.29
N LEU A 119 11.51 -8.45 -0.90
CA LEU A 119 10.76 -9.71 -0.93
C LEU A 119 10.58 -10.31 0.47
N GLU A 120 11.61 -10.24 1.31
CA GLU A 120 11.53 -10.63 2.72
C GLU A 120 10.53 -9.75 3.48
N ALA A 121 10.58 -8.42 3.30
CA ALA A 121 9.61 -7.50 3.89
C ALA A 121 8.18 -7.85 3.46
N LYS A 122 7.99 -8.15 2.16
CA LYS A 122 6.70 -8.52 1.58
C LYS A 122 6.13 -9.77 2.25
N GLN A 123 6.96 -10.78 2.49
CA GLN A 123 6.55 -12.00 3.19
C GLN A 123 6.13 -11.74 4.63
N ILE A 124 6.77 -10.78 5.33
CA ILE A 124 6.43 -10.42 6.71
C ILE A 124 5.10 -9.66 6.79
N ILE A 125 4.87 -8.68 5.89
CA ILE A 125 3.65 -7.86 5.94
C ILE A 125 2.42 -8.57 5.38
N MET A 126 2.59 -9.52 4.45
CA MET A 126 1.48 -10.23 3.81
C MET A 126 0.46 -10.83 4.80
N PRO A 127 0.86 -11.61 5.83
CA PRO A 127 -0.10 -12.13 6.81
C PRO A 127 -0.74 -11.02 7.67
N LEU A 128 -0.06 -9.89 7.89
CA LEU A 128 -0.63 -8.76 8.62
C LEU A 128 -1.74 -8.09 7.79
N LEU A 129 -1.50 -7.88 6.50
CA LEU A 129 -2.49 -7.29 5.58
C LEU A 129 -3.72 -8.18 5.41
N VAL A 130 -3.53 -9.50 5.37
CA VAL A 130 -4.63 -10.48 5.39
C VAL A 130 -5.44 -10.37 6.69
N LYS A 131 -4.77 -10.26 7.85
CA LYS A 131 -5.44 -10.12 9.14
C LYS A 131 -6.25 -8.82 9.26
N GLN A 132 -5.80 -7.74 8.62
CA GLN A 132 -6.54 -6.48 8.53
C GLN A 132 -7.68 -6.51 7.52
N GLY A 133 -7.85 -7.61 6.76
CA GLY A 133 -8.89 -7.74 5.73
C GLY A 133 -8.60 -6.95 4.45
N LEU A 134 -7.39 -6.41 4.29
CA LEU A 134 -6.98 -5.64 3.12
C LEU A 134 -6.65 -6.51 1.91
N VAL A 135 -6.28 -7.77 2.16
CA VAL A 135 -5.99 -8.77 1.13
C VAL A 135 -6.98 -9.92 1.28
N ILE A 136 -7.66 -10.27 0.19
CA ILE A 136 -8.63 -11.36 0.20
C ILE A 136 -7.84 -12.66 0.07
N CYS A 137 -7.74 -13.43 1.15
CA CYS A 137 -7.37 -14.83 1.05
C CYS A 137 -8.66 -15.64 0.95
N ASN A 138 -8.90 -16.31 -0.18
CA ASN A 138 -10.02 -17.23 -0.27
C ASN A 138 -9.69 -18.48 0.57
N THR A 139 -9.98 -18.44 1.87
CA THR A 139 -9.90 -19.59 2.77
C THR A 139 -11.08 -20.52 2.51
N ASN A 140 -11.00 -21.27 1.40
CA ASN A 140 -11.74 -22.51 1.23
C ASN A 140 -10.74 -23.66 1.34
N ALA A 141 -10.48 -24.10 2.57
CA ALA A 141 -9.87 -25.38 2.91
C ALA A 141 -10.50 -25.89 4.22
#